data_AF-A0A8J6KQ18-F1
#
_entry.id   AF-A0A8J6KQ18-F1
#
_cell.length_a   1.000
_cell.length_b   1.000
_cell.length_c   1.000
_cell.angle_alpha   90.00
_cell.angle_beta   90.00
_cell.angle_gamma   90.00
#
_symmetry.space_group_name_H-M   'P 1'
#
loop_
_entity.id
_entity.type
_entity.pdbx_description
1 polymer ?
#
loop_
_entity_poly.entity_id
_entity_poly.type
_entity_poly.pdbx_seq_one_letter_code
_entity_poly.pdbx_strand_id
1 'polypeptide(L)'
;MGPWELSPVHQCGSLSLSPSILLFGLERKGERSSGPARQEEGQLDDLKVELSQLRGAKVTGGAKSKLSKIRVVLKSIASVLTIINQTQKENLRKFYKGKKYKPLDLRPKKTRAMRHRLTKHEEKLKTKKQQLKERLYLLFNSGKREEEEEEEEEEEEEEEEEEEEEEEEEEEEEEEDDDKGKNMSKEIANIVHSCKNILKIIKIN
;
A
#
# COMPACT_ATOMS: atom_id res chain seq x y z
N MET A 1 36.90 14.75 -47.14
CA MET A 1 37.38 16.07 -46.68
C MET A 1 36.83 17.11 -47.63
N GLY A 2 35.95 17.97 -47.14
CA GLY A 2 35.27 19.00 -47.92
C GLY A 2 34.00 19.46 -47.21
N PRO A 3 33.58 20.71 -47.40
CA PRO A 3 33.34 21.66 -46.33
C PRO A 3 31.86 22.00 -46.18
N TRP A 4 31.41 22.32 -44.97
CA TRP A 4 30.16 23.06 -44.79
C TRP A 4 30.42 24.29 -43.95
N GLU A 5 30.48 25.39 -44.68
CA GLU A 5 30.52 26.76 -44.23
C GLU A 5 29.32 27.05 -43.32
N LEU A 6 29.61 27.73 -42.21
CA LEU A 6 28.60 28.48 -41.48
C LEU A 6 28.08 29.60 -42.40
N SER A 7 26.76 29.70 -42.52
CA SER A 7 26.11 30.95 -42.94
C SER A 7 24.97 31.33 -42.01
N PRO A 8 24.70 32.64 -41.87
CA PRO A 8 24.04 33.23 -40.71
C PRO A 8 22.58 33.56 -41.02
N VAL A 9 21.66 33.20 -40.13
CA VAL A 9 20.24 33.51 -40.27
C VAL A 9 19.74 34.21 -39.00
N HIS A 10 19.53 35.50 -39.19
CA HIS A 10 18.43 36.31 -38.63
C HIS A 10 18.67 36.96 -37.27
N GLN A 11 19.25 38.16 -37.38
CA GLN A 11 19.05 39.26 -36.44
C GLN A 11 17.57 39.66 -36.47
N CYS A 12 16.81 39.28 -35.45
CA CYS A 12 15.47 39.81 -35.23
C CYS A 12 15.47 40.68 -33.98
N GLY A 13 15.28 41.98 -34.21
CA GLY A 13 14.62 42.94 -33.33
C GLY A 13 14.93 42.88 -31.84
N SER A 14 15.93 43.67 -31.43
CA SER A 14 15.96 44.29 -30.12
C SER A 14 14.76 45.24 -29.97
N LEU A 15 13.59 44.70 -29.62
CA LEU A 15 12.55 45.50 -28.99
C LEU A 15 13.03 45.78 -27.57
N SER A 16 13.50 47.01 -27.37
CA SER A 16 13.71 47.62 -26.07
C SER A 16 12.37 47.66 -25.33
N LEU A 17 11.98 46.54 -24.72
CA LEU A 17 11.08 46.56 -23.58
C LEU A 17 11.88 47.13 -22.42
N SER A 18 11.66 48.43 -22.20
CA SER A 18 12.00 49.13 -20.97
C SER A 18 11.76 48.23 -19.76
N PRO A 19 12.77 47.93 -18.93
CA PRO A 19 12.60 47.22 -17.67
C PRO A 19 11.97 48.21 -16.67
N SER A 20 10.69 48.46 -16.87
CA SER A 20 9.87 49.28 -15.99
C SER A 20 8.64 48.43 -15.71
N ILE A 21 8.44 48.03 -14.45
CA ILE A 21 7.36 47.14 -13.96
C ILE A 21 7.73 45.65 -14.20
N LEU A 22 8.36 44.89 -13.31
CA LEU A 22 8.05 44.61 -11.91
C LEU A 22 9.33 44.22 -11.16
N LEU A 23 10.11 45.20 -10.73
CA LEU A 23 10.77 45.11 -9.43
C LEU A 23 9.70 45.47 -8.38
N PHE A 24 8.64 44.65 -8.31
CA PHE A 24 7.76 44.68 -7.15
C PHE A 24 8.63 44.14 -6.03
N GLY A 25 9.23 45.08 -5.29
CA GLY A 25 10.01 44.80 -4.12
C GLY A 25 9.20 43.85 -3.27
N LEU A 26 9.66 42.60 -3.21
CA LEU A 26 9.41 41.77 -2.05
C LEU A 26 10.25 42.40 -0.94
N GLU A 27 9.80 43.57 -0.51
CA GLU A 27 10.18 44.15 0.74
C GLU A 27 9.91 43.04 1.74
N ARG A 28 11.02 42.47 2.24
CA ARG A 28 11.02 41.59 3.39
C ARG A 28 10.56 42.41 4.59
N LYS A 29 9.32 42.87 4.60
CA LYS A 29 8.53 42.93 5.82
C LYS A 29 8.24 41.49 6.18
N GLY A 30 9.30 40.77 6.58
CA GLY A 30 9.12 39.75 7.58
C GLY A 30 8.37 40.46 8.68
N GLU A 31 7.16 39.99 8.98
CA GLU A 31 6.48 40.29 10.22
C GLU A 31 7.52 40.03 11.31
N ARG A 32 8.19 41.10 11.72
CA ARG A 32 9.24 41.07 12.73
C ARG A 32 8.45 40.83 13.99
N SER A 33 8.28 39.56 14.33
CA SER A 33 7.39 39.09 15.38
C SER A 33 7.72 39.87 16.65
N SER A 34 6.86 40.82 16.99
CA SER A 34 6.94 41.60 18.21
C SER A 34 6.54 40.68 19.36
N GLY A 35 7.51 39.93 19.87
CA GLY A 35 7.35 38.88 20.87
C GLY A 35 8.71 38.34 21.35
N PRO A 36 8.73 37.35 22.28
CA PRO A 36 9.87 36.93 23.12
C PRO A 36 11.19 36.60 22.40
N ALA A 37 11.19 36.43 21.08
CA ALA A 37 12.39 36.30 20.25
C ALA A 37 13.43 37.41 20.49
N ARG A 38 13.00 38.62 20.89
CA ARG A 38 13.92 39.74 21.18
C ARG A 38 14.80 39.50 22.41
N GLN A 39 14.34 38.69 23.38
CA GLN A 39 15.10 38.38 24.58
C GLN A 39 16.24 37.40 24.29
N GLU A 40 15.99 36.40 23.44
CA GLU A 40 16.99 35.40 23.03
C GLU A 40 18.12 36.03 22.19
N GLU A 41 17.78 36.99 21.33
CA GLU A 41 18.77 37.76 20.56
C GLU A 41 19.69 38.59 21.47
N GLY A 42 19.14 39.21 22.52
CA GLY A 42 19.94 39.95 23.51
C GLY A 42 20.90 39.04 24.27
N GLN A 43 20.42 37.90 24.78
CA GLN A 43 21.25 36.91 25.46
C GLN A 43 22.40 36.39 24.57
N LEU A 44 22.14 36.23 23.27
CA LEU A 44 23.15 35.79 22.31
C LEU A 44 24.29 36.81 22.18
N ASP A 45 23.99 38.11 22.17
CA ASP A 45 24.99 39.15 22.03
C ASP A 45 25.84 39.31 23.31
N ASP A 46 25.22 39.18 24.49
CA ASP A 46 25.94 39.16 25.77
C ASP A 46 26.94 37.99 25.83
N LEU A 47 26.53 36.78 25.43
CA LEU A 47 27.39 35.60 25.40
C LEU A 47 28.54 35.73 24.38
N LYS A 48 28.34 36.43 23.25
CA LYS A 48 29.41 36.70 22.28
C LYS A 48 30.45 37.66 22.84
N VAL A 49 30.02 38.70 23.58
CA VAL A 49 30.94 39.64 24.25
C VAL A 49 31.76 38.88 25.29
N GLU A 50 31.12 38.05 26.12
CA GLU A 50 31.82 37.22 27.10
C GLU A 50 32.82 36.26 26.43
N LEU A 51 32.43 35.61 25.33
CA LEU A 51 33.33 34.72 24.57
C LEU A 51 34.55 35.48 24.02
N SER A 52 34.36 36.71 23.53
CA SER A 52 35.45 37.56 23.02
C SER A 52 36.45 37.88 24.14
N GLN A 53 35.96 38.26 25.31
CA GLN A 53 36.79 38.52 26.49
C GLN A 53 37.56 37.28 26.94
N LEU A 54 36.92 36.10 26.96
CA LEU A 54 37.57 34.83 27.32
C LEU A 54 38.63 34.40 26.30
N ARG A 55 38.43 34.69 25.01
CA ARG A 55 39.43 34.45 23.97
C ARG A 55 40.64 35.37 24.12
N GLY A 56 40.43 36.64 24.45
CA GLY A 56 41.52 37.57 24.79
C GLY A 56 42.36 37.05 25.98
N ALA A 57 41.68 36.62 27.05
CA ALA A 57 42.34 36.05 28.22
C ALA A 57 43.09 34.73 27.93
N LYS A 58 42.66 33.96 26.91
CA LYS A 58 43.37 32.74 26.49
C LYS A 58 44.73 33.07 25.86
N VAL A 59 44.80 34.13 25.05
CA VAL A 59 46.04 34.53 24.37
C VAL A 59 47.08 35.03 25.38
N THR A 60 46.65 35.73 26.43
CA THR A 60 47.54 36.26 27.47
C THR A 60 47.88 35.24 28.57
N GLY A 61 47.50 33.96 28.42
CA GLY A 61 47.81 32.92 29.39
C GLY A 61 47.03 33.04 30.72
N GLY A 62 45.78 33.52 30.65
CA GLY A 62 44.94 33.75 31.84
C GLY A 62 44.59 32.50 32.64
N ALA A 63 44.00 32.72 33.83
CA ALA A 63 43.68 31.67 34.80
C ALA A 63 42.86 30.50 34.21
N LYS A 64 43.21 29.26 34.62
CA LYS A 64 42.56 28.01 34.17
C LYS A 64 41.04 28.00 34.40
N SER A 65 40.56 28.67 35.44
CA SER A 65 39.12 28.84 35.74
C SER A 65 38.36 29.67 34.70
N LYS A 66 39.03 30.61 34.01
CA LYS A 66 38.44 31.37 32.89
C LYS A 66 38.45 30.53 31.60
N LEU A 67 39.49 29.73 31.40
CA LEU A 67 39.62 28.87 30.21
C LEU A 67 38.59 27.73 30.18
N SER A 68 38.21 27.18 31.33
CA SER A 68 37.16 26.15 31.42
C SER A 68 35.79 26.69 30.99
N LYS A 69 35.49 27.97 31.24
CA LYS A 69 34.23 28.63 30.85
C LYS A 69 34.05 28.73 29.34
N ILE A 70 35.13 28.75 28.55
CA ILE A 70 35.04 28.86 27.07
C ILE A 70 34.15 27.76 26.48
N ARG A 71 34.31 26.50 26.94
CA ARG A 71 33.50 25.39 26.44
C ARG A 71 32.03 25.53 26.83
N VAL A 72 31.76 26.06 28.02
CA VAL A 72 30.39 26.27 28.52
C VAL A 72 29.71 27.35 27.68
N VAL A 73 30.35 28.51 27.51
CA VAL A 73 29.81 29.63 26.72
C VAL A 73 29.56 29.23 25.26
N LEU A 74 30.47 28.46 24.62
CA LEU A 74 30.26 27.96 23.25
C LEU A 74 29.03 27.06 23.14
N LYS A 75 28.80 26.18 24.14
CA LYS A 75 27.60 25.34 24.18
C LYS A 75 26.34 26.18 24.38
N SER A 76 26.37 27.16 25.30
CA SER A 76 25.26 28.08 25.52
C SER A 76 24.89 28.86 24.25
N ILE A 77 25.88 29.40 23.52
CA ILE A 77 25.66 30.08 22.24
C ILE A 77 25.02 29.15 21.22
N ALA A 78 25.51 27.92 21.08
CA ALA A 78 24.94 26.94 20.17
C ALA A 78 23.49 26.60 20.52
N SER A 79 23.18 26.45 21.82
CA SER A 79 21.82 26.22 22.31
C SER A 79 20.89 27.39 21.99
N VAL A 80 21.29 28.63 22.28
CA VAL A 80 20.48 29.83 21.99
C VAL A 80 20.23 29.98 20.48
N LEU A 81 21.27 29.81 19.64
CA LEU A 81 21.10 29.83 18.18
C LEU A 81 20.16 28.72 17.68
N THR A 82 20.15 27.57 18.33
CA THR A 82 19.24 26.47 17.98
C THR A 82 17.80 26.85 18.28
N ILE A 83 17.53 27.45 19.44
CA ILE A 83 16.19 27.93 19.84
C ILE A 83 15.70 29.01 18.87
N ILE A 84 16.54 30.01 18.57
CA ILE A 84 16.21 31.08 17.59
C ILE A 84 15.85 30.48 16.23
N ASN A 85 16.64 29.51 15.74
CA ASN A 85 16.36 28.86 14.46
C ASN A 85 15.07 28.02 14.49
N GLN A 86 14.77 27.36 15.61
CA GLN A 86 13.54 26.61 15.80
C GLN A 86 12.32 27.55 15.76
N THR A 87 12.31 28.61 16.55
CA THR A 87 11.20 29.58 16.63
C THR A 87 10.98 30.28 15.28
N GLN A 88 12.05 30.70 14.59
CA GLN A 88 11.96 31.26 13.25
C GLN A 88 11.35 30.28 12.24
N LYS A 89 11.83 29.03 12.20
CA LYS A 89 11.30 28.02 11.27
C LYS A 89 9.84 27.66 11.59
N GLU A 90 9.45 27.61 12.85
CA GLU A 90 8.07 27.38 13.27
C GLU A 90 7.14 28.52 12.80
N ASN A 91 7.56 29.77 12.98
CA ASN A 91 6.80 30.92 12.50
C ASN A 91 6.66 30.90 10.96
N LEU A 92 7.73 30.56 10.24
CA LEU A 92 7.65 30.38 8.78
C LEU A 92 6.72 29.20 8.39
N ARG A 93 6.74 28.09 9.13
CA ARG A 93 5.82 26.96 8.88
C ARG A 93 4.36 27.35 9.09
N LYS A 94 4.06 28.19 10.10
CA LYS A 94 2.72 28.75 10.32
C LYS A 94 2.32 29.65 9.15
N PHE A 95 3.20 30.58 8.76
CA PHE A 95 2.94 31.52 7.65
C PHE A 95 2.77 30.84 6.28
N TYR A 96 3.51 29.76 6.01
CA TYR A 96 3.42 28.99 4.76
C TYR A 96 2.47 27.78 4.85
N LYS A 97 1.69 27.64 5.93
CA LYS A 97 0.68 26.58 6.04
C LYS A 97 -0.39 26.80 4.96
N GLY A 98 -0.78 25.73 4.25
CA GLY A 98 -1.77 25.79 3.17
C GLY A 98 -1.33 26.45 1.85
N LYS A 99 -0.24 27.23 1.83
CA LYS A 99 0.27 27.84 0.58
C LYS A 99 0.84 26.78 -0.36
N LYS A 100 0.50 26.88 -1.66
CA LYS A 100 0.98 25.97 -2.72
C LYS A 100 2.51 25.97 -2.85
N TYR A 101 3.12 27.15 -2.83
CA TYR A 101 4.56 27.32 -2.97
C TYR A 101 5.22 27.61 -1.62
N LYS A 102 6.11 26.71 -1.19
CA LYS A 102 6.91 26.83 0.02
C LYS A 102 8.39 26.99 -0.36
N PRO A 103 9.19 27.71 0.43
CA PRO A 103 10.63 27.79 0.22
C PRO A 103 11.29 26.41 0.33
N LEU A 104 12.43 26.24 -0.35
CA LEU A 104 13.16 24.96 -0.43
C LEU A 104 13.54 24.38 0.95
N ASP A 105 13.83 25.24 1.94
CA ASP A 105 14.20 24.80 3.29
C ASP A 105 13.03 24.14 4.05
N LEU A 106 11.78 24.55 3.78
CA LEU A 106 10.59 23.99 4.41
C LEU A 106 10.02 22.77 3.67
N ARG A 107 10.59 22.41 2.52
CA ARG A 107 10.13 21.25 1.75
C ARG A 107 10.55 19.96 2.46
N PRO A 108 9.70 18.90 2.48
CA PRO A 108 10.10 17.61 3.04
C PRO A 108 11.37 17.09 2.35
N LYS A 109 12.32 16.61 3.15
CA LYS A 109 13.56 16.00 2.68
C LYS A 109 13.26 14.58 2.18
N LYS A 110 12.97 14.48 0.88
CA LYS A 110 12.80 13.22 0.14
C LYS A 110 13.76 13.21 -1.05
N THR A 111 14.04 12.03 -1.60
CA THR A 111 14.84 11.93 -2.83
C THR A 111 14.16 12.66 -3.98
N ARG A 112 14.95 13.07 -4.98
CA ARG A 112 14.42 13.78 -6.16
C ARG A 112 13.39 12.92 -6.89
N ALA A 113 13.67 11.64 -7.11
CA ALA A 113 12.75 10.70 -7.75
C ALA A 113 11.39 10.64 -7.02
N MET A 114 11.39 10.49 -5.69
CA MET A 114 10.14 10.50 -4.90
C MET A 114 9.36 11.81 -4.97
N ARG A 115 10.03 12.95 -5.20
CA ARG A 115 9.38 14.26 -5.35
C ARG A 115 8.75 14.48 -6.72
N HIS A 116 9.21 13.76 -7.74
CA HIS A 116 8.70 13.85 -9.12
C HIS A 116 7.71 12.73 -9.47
N ARG A 117 7.61 11.69 -8.63
CA ARG A 117 6.58 10.65 -8.76
C ARG A 117 5.18 11.27 -8.71
N LEU A 118 4.25 10.67 -9.45
CA LEU A 118 2.82 11.00 -9.42
C LEU A 118 2.25 10.86 -8.00
N THR A 119 1.21 11.64 -7.71
CA THR A 119 0.46 11.48 -6.47
C THR A 119 -0.37 10.20 -6.50
N LYS A 120 -0.63 9.58 -5.35
CA LYS A 120 -1.47 8.36 -5.27
C LYS A 120 -2.86 8.54 -5.89
N HIS A 121 -3.37 9.77 -5.89
CA HIS A 121 -4.63 10.11 -6.54
C HIS A 121 -4.48 10.06 -8.06
N GLU A 122 -3.47 10.74 -8.61
CA GLU A 122 -3.16 10.71 -10.05
C GLU A 122 -2.87 9.29 -10.56
N GLU A 123 -2.13 8.48 -9.79
CA GLU A 123 -1.86 7.07 -10.12
C GLU A 123 -3.15 6.22 -10.19
N LYS A 124 -4.19 6.59 -9.44
CA LYS A 124 -5.48 5.88 -9.40
C LYS A 124 -6.50 6.42 -10.39
N LEU A 125 -6.25 7.55 -11.05
CA LEU A 125 -7.19 8.12 -12.00
C LEU A 125 -7.34 7.17 -13.19
N LYS A 126 -8.54 6.64 -13.36
CA LYS A 126 -8.94 5.81 -14.51
C LYS A 126 -9.88 6.60 -15.40
N THR A 127 -9.85 6.32 -16.70
CA THR A 127 -10.81 6.91 -17.63
C THR A 127 -12.22 6.37 -17.34
N LYS A 128 -13.27 7.15 -17.66
CA LYS A 128 -14.66 6.71 -17.49
C LYS A 128 -14.96 5.40 -18.23
N LYS A 129 -14.35 5.22 -19.42
CA LYS A 129 -14.44 3.99 -20.21
C LYS A 129 -13.86 2.79 -19.46
N GLN A 130 -12.69 2.96 -18.84
CA GLN A 130 -12.05 1.89 -18.08
C GLN A 130 -12.82 1.56 -16.80
N GLN A 131 -13.36 2.56 -16.10
CA GLN A 131 -14.23 2.33 -14.93
C GLN A 131 -15.48 1.52 -15.29
N LEU A 132 -16.13 1.86 -16.41
CA LEU A 132 -17.27 1.10 -16.91
C LEU A 132 -16.89 -0.34 -17.26
N LYS A 133 -15.77 -0.52 -17.97
CA LYS A 133 -15.28 -1.86 -18.33
C LYS A 133 -14.99 -2.70 -17.09
N GLU A 134 -14.31 -2.14 -16.10
CA GLU A 134 -14.01 -2.85 -14.85
C GLU A 134 -15.27 -3.23 -14.08
N ARG A 135 -16.27 -2.35 -14.02
CA ARG A 135 -17.56 -2.66 -13.39
C ARG A 135 -18.28 -3.81 -14.10
N LEU A 136 -18.33 -3.76 -15.43
CA LEU A 136 -18.98 -4.80 -16.24
C LEU A 136 -18.25 -6.14 -16.12
N TYR A 137 -16.91 -6.11 -16.12
CA TYR A 137 -16.11 -7.33 -16.00
C TYR A 137 -16.29 -8.01 -14.64
N LEU A 138 -16.51 -7.24 -13.56
CA LEU A 138 -16.83 -7.81 -12.25
C LEU A 138 -18.20 -8.50 -12.22
N LEU A 139 -19.21 -7.94 -12.90
CA LEU A 139 -20.54 -8.56 -13.01
C LEU A 139 -20.53 -9.81 -13.89
N PHE A 140 -19.74 -9.79 -14.97
CA PHE A 140 -19.59 -10.96 -15.83
C PHE A 140 -18.90 -12.12 -15.10
N ASN A 141 -17.85 -11.83 -14.33
CA ASN A 141 -17.14 -12.85 -13.56
C ASN A 141 -17.89 -13.28 -12.28
N SER A 142 -18.91 -12.55 -11.83
CA SER A 142 -19.80 -13.04 -10.77
C SER A 142 -20.82 -14.00 -11.35
N GLY A 143 -21.44 -13.66 -12.48
CA GLY A 143 -22.39 -14.56 -13.14
C GLY A 143 -21.76 -15.88 -13.57
N LYS A 144 -20.51 -15.87 -14.07
CA LYS A 144 -19.78 -17.11 -14.34
C LYS A 144 -19.51 -17.98 -13.11
N ARG A 145 -19.38 -17.37 -11.93
CA ARG A 145 -19.17 -18.13 -10.69
C ARG A 145 -20.49 -18.74 -10.24
N GLU A 146 -21.60 -18.02 -10.41
CA GLU A 146 -22.95 -18.54 -10.15
C GLU A 146 -23.27 -19.70 -11.11
N GLU A 147 -22.93 -19.59 -12.41
CA GLU A 147 -23.08 -20.70 -13.37
C GLU A 147 -22.19 -21.92 -13.03
N GLU A 148 -20.94 -21.70 -12.62
CA GLU A 148 -20.05 -22.78 -12.17
C GLU A 148 -20.55 -23.45 -10.87
N GLU A 149 -21.16 -22.68 -9.95
CA GLU A 149 -21.76 -23.21 -8.71
C GLU A 149 -23.06 -24.00 -9.02
N GLU A 150 -23.88 -23.56 -9.97
CA GLU A 150 -25.08 -24.29 -10.41
C GLU A 150 -24.73 -25.60 -11.15
N GLU A 151 -23.70 -25.60 -12.01
CA GLU A 151 -23.21 -26.83 -12.67
C GLU A 151 -22.66 -27.84 -11.65
N GLU A 152 -21.95 -27.39 -10.61
CA GLU A 152 -21.48 -28.26 -9.52
C GLU A 152 -22.64 -28.85 -8.70
N GLU A 153 -23.72 -28.08 -8.45
CA GLU A 153 -24.93 -28.58 -7.77
C GLU A 153 -25.69 -29.60 -8.63
N GLU A 154 -25.80 -29.39 -9.95
CA GLU A 154 -26.44 -30.36 -10.87
C GLU A 154 -25.63 -31.67 -10.97
N GLU A 155 -24.29 -31.61 -11.02
CA GLU A 155 -23.43 -32.81 -11.01
C GLU A 155 -23.57 -33.60 -9.69
N GLU A 156 -23.68 -32.91 -8.54
CA GLU A 156 -23.92 -33.57 -7.24
C GLU A 156 -25.30 -34.26 -7.18
N GLU A 157 -26.35 -33.64 -7.74
CA GLU A 157 -27.70 -34.26 -7.80
C GLU A 157 -27.71 -35.49 -8.73
N GLU A 158 -27.03 -35.44 -9.89
CA GLU A 158 -26.92 -36.60 -10.79
C GLU A 158 -26.15 -37.76 -10.15
N GLU A 159 -25.06 -37.48 -9.41
CA GLU A 159 -24.32 -38.51 -8.66
C GLU A 159 -25.18 -39.15 -7.55
N GLU A 160 -25.99 -38.36 -6.83
CA GLU A 160 -26.92 -38.89 -5.82
C GLU A 160 -28.01 -39.78 -6.45
N GLU A 161 -28.56 -39.40 -7.62
CA GLU A 161 -29.54 -40.23 -8.34
C GLU A 161 -28.92 -41.55 -8.85
N GLU A 162 -27.69 -41.53 -9.37
CA GLU A 162 -26.99 -42.76 -9.78
C GLU A 162 -26.70 -43.70 -8.59
N GLU A 163 -26.31 -43.16 -7.43
CA GLU A 163 -26.13 -43.95 -6.21
C GLU A 163 -27.44 -44.59 -5.73
N GLU A 164 -28.57 -43.87 -5.78
CA GLU A 164 -29.89 -44.41 -5.44
C GLU A 164 -30.33 -45.53 -6.41
N GLU A 165 -30.10 -45.38 -7.72
CA GLU A 165 -30.40 -46.42 -8.71
C GLU A 165 -29.54 -47.68 -8.50
N GLU A 166 -28.24 -47.52 -8.20
CA GLU A 166 -27.36 -48.65 -7.88
C GLU A 166 -27.82 -49.38 -6.60
N GLU A 167 -28.23 -48.65 -5.56
CA GLU A 167 -28.79 -49.24 -4.34
C GLU A 167 -30.10 -50.02 -4.64
N GLU A 168 -30.99 -49.46 -5.47
CA GLU A 168 -32.23 -50.15 -5.88
C GLU A 168 -31.94 -51.43 -6.70
N GLU A 169 -30.98 -51.39 -7.63
CA GLU A 169 -30.57 -52.57 -8.40
C GLU A 169 -29.95 -53.65 -7.50
N GLU A 170 -29.11 -53.27 -6.53
CA GLU A 170 -28.56 -54.20 -5.53
C GLU A 170 -29.67 -54.85 -4.69
N GLU A 171 -30.67 -54.08 -4.26
CA GLU A 171 -31.83 -54.61 -3.52
C GLU A 171 -32.64 -55.61 -4.38
N GLU A 172 -32.87 -55.32 -5.66
CA GLU A 172 -33.56 -56.23 -6.58
C GLU A 172 -32.78 -57.54 -6.82
N GLU A 173 -31.45 -57.46 -6.97
CA GLU A 173 -30.60 -58.64 -7.10
C GLU A 173 -30.64 -59.53 -5.84
N GLU A 174 -30.62 -58.92 -4.64
CA GLU A 174 -30.76 -59.66 -3.38
C GLU A 174 -32.11 -60.38 -3.28
N GLU A 175 -33.21 -59.76 -3.72
CA GLU A 175 -34.54 -60.39 -3.73
C GLU A 175 -34.63 -61.59 -4.69
N GLU A 176 -34.01 -61.50 -5.88
CA GLU A 176 -33.99 -62.60 -6.84
C GLU A 176 -33.27 -63.85 -6.33
N ASP A 177 -32.15 -63.65 -5.63
CA ASP A 177 -31.33 -64.74 -5.10
C ASP A 177 -32.03 -65.47 -3.95
N ASP A 178 -32.81 -64.75 -3.15
CA ASP A 178 -33.71 -65.31 -2.15
C ASP A 178 -34.78 -66.21 -2.77
N ASP A 179 -35.35 -65.81 -3.91
CA ASP A 179 -36.37 -66.59 -4.61
C ASP A 179 -35.80 -67.83 -5.32
N LYS A 180 -34.59 -67.74 -5.88
CA LYS A 180 -33.83 -68.91 -6.36
C LYS A 180 -33.58 -69.88 -5.20
N GLY A 181 -33.20 -69.37 -4.02
CA GLY A 181 -33.03 -70.16 -2.80
C GLY A 181 -34.32 -70.87 -2.34
N LYS A 182 -35.46 -70.18 -2.37
CA LYS A 182 -36.79 -70.74 -2.06
C LYS A 182 -37.19 -71.82 -3.08
N ASN A 183 -36.91 -71.62 -4.36
CA ASN A 183 -37.27 -72.57 -5.43
C ASN A 183 -36.40 -73.85 -5.40
N MET A 184 -35.10 -73.71 -5.19
CA MET A 184 -34.19 -74.83 -4.93
C MET A 184 -34.64 -75.65 -3.71
N SER A 185 -35.06 -74.98 -2.64
CA SER A 185 -35.59 -75.64 -1.43
C SER A 185 -36.85 -76.46 -1.71
N LYS A 186 -37.77 -75.95 -2.56
CA LYS A 186 -38.98 -76.68 -2.99
C LYS A 186 -38.64 -77.90 -3.86
N GLU A 187 -37.67 -77.79 -4.77
CA GLU A 187 -37.22 -78.92 -5.59
C GLU A 187 -36.58 -80.03 -4.76
N ILE A 188 -35.69 -79.67 -3.83
CA ILE A 188 -35.10 -80.63 -2.87
C ILE A 188 -36.20 -81.32 -2.07
N ALA A 189 -37.21 -80.58 -1.59
CA ALA A 189 -38.34 -81.16 -0.85
C ALA A 189 -39.13 -82.16 -1.71
N ASN A 190 -39.38 -81.86 -2.99
CA ASN A 190 -40.06 -82.75 -3.94
C ASN A 190 -39.24 -84.01 -4.24
N ILE A 191 -37.92 -83.89 -4.39
CA ILE A 191 -37.00 -85.03 -4.57
C ILE A 191 -37.04 -85.93 -3.33
N VAL A 192 -36.91 -85.34 -2.13
CA VAL A 192 -37.01 -86.08 -0.86
C VAL A 192 -38.36 -86.78 -0.73
N HIS A 193 -39.45 -86.14 -1.17
CA HIS A 193 -40.79 -86.71 -1.17
C HIS A 193 -40.91 -87.90 -2.14
N SER A 194 -40.35 -87.76 -3.34
CA SER A 194 -40.30 -88.82 -4.36
C SER A 194 -39.47 -90.01 -3.89
N CYS A 195 -38.27 -89.79 -3.34
CA CYS A 195 -37.44 -90.84 -2.76
C CYS A 195 -38.14 -91.57 -1.61
N LYS A 196 -38.86 -90.85 -0.74
CA LYS A 196 -39.69 -91.47 0.31
C LYS A 196 -40.79 -92.37 -0.28
N ASN A 197 -41.46 -91.94 -1.34
CA ASN A 197 -42.48 -92.74 -2.02
C ASN A 197 -41.90 -93.98 -2.71
N ILE A 198 -40.75 -93.85 -3.38
CA ILE A 198 -40.04 -94.98 -3.98
C ILE A 198 -39.61 -95.99 -2.91
N LEU A 199 -39.03 -95.52 -1.78
CA LEU A 199 -38.70 -96.37 -0.63
C LEU A 199 -39.93 -97.06 -0.03
N LYS A 200 -41.10 -96.40 -0.05
CA LYS A 200 -42.38 -96.96 0.39
C LYS A 200 -42.84 -98.08 -0.53
N ILE A 201 -42.69 -97.90 -1.84
CA ILE A 201 -43.01 -98.92 -2.85
C ILE A 201 -42.06 -100.14 -2.72
N ILE A 202 -40.76 -99.91 -2.51
CA ILE A 202 -39.77 -100.99 -2.34
C ILE A 202 -40.00 -101.79 -1.04
N LYS A 203 -40.57 -101.18 0.01
CA LYS A 203 -40.90 -101.85 1.29
C LYS A 203 -42.20 -102.69 1.25
N ILE A 204 -42.96 -102.65 0.15
CA ILE A 204 -44.27 -103.32 0.02
C ILE A 204 -44.19 -104.61 -0.84
N ASN A 205 -43.03 -104.91 -1.44
CA ASN A 205 -42.70 -106.23 -2.03
C ASN A 205 -41.79 -107.04 -1.09
#